data_AF-A0A383DF77-F1
#
_entry.id   AF-A0A383DF77-F1
#
_cell.length_a   1.000
_cell.length_b   1.000
_cell.length_c   1.000
_cell.angle_alpha   90.00
_cell.angle_beta   90.00
_cell.angle_gamma   90.00
#
_symmetry.space_group_name_H-M   'P 1'
#
loop_
_entity.id
_entity.type
_entity.pdbx_description
1 polymer ?
#
loop_
_entity_poly.entity_id
_entity_poly.type
_entity_poly.pdbx_seq_one_letter_code
_entity_poly.pdbx_strand_id
1 'polypeptide(L)'
;SPSNTGTLTLGTSGGTQTYNGGLTTTSVGSTVTLNGTIATSNDAVVFGAVTLGSAVTIDTNASSNAADITIAAITGGSNNLTLTTGDNISGADITASGAIASLGNLTLADVGGTATFSANVAAAALSADSTVANITFTGGTNTFSAASTLANDGTLTFGDATGDSFTFNGGLTETTTGTVTLASTINSSNDAISFGAVTLGANTTINTNATNTTGDLTLGVVTGGNNTLTLSTGDG
;
A
#
# COMPACT_ATOMS: atom_id res chain seq x y z
N SER A 1 25.75 -9.84 16.62
CA SER A 1 24.51 -10.38 17.21
C SER A 1 24.36 -11.85 16.86
N PRO A 2 23.86 -12.70 17.78
CA PRO A 2 23.46 -14.05 17.41
C PRO A 2 22.36 -13.99 16.34
N SER A 3 22.45 -14.83 15.31
CA SER A 3 21.39 -14.99 14.31
C SER A 3 20.42 -16.05 14.79
N ASN A 4 19.12 -15.75 14.81
CA ASN A 4 18.11 -16.78 15.02
C ASN A 4 17.96 -17.56 13.72
N THR A 5 18.36 -18.83 13.73
CA THR A 5 18.23 -19.75 12.59
C THR A 5 16.91 -20.53 12.62
N GLY A 6 16.10 -20.39 13.68
CA GLY A 6 14.76 -20.92 13.79
C GLY A 6 13.67 -19.90 13.46
N THR A 7 12.41 -20.32 13.46
CA THR A 7 11.26 -19.46 13.23
C THR A 7 11.05 -18.51 14.42
N LEU A 8 10.99 -17.20 14.17
CA LEU A 8 10.56 -16.22 15.17
C LEU A 8 9.06 -15.95 14.97
N THR A 9 8.26 -16.11 16.02
CA THR A 9 6.85 -15.70 16.03
C THR A 9 6.66 -14.57 17.03
N LEU A 10 6.02 -13.48 16.61
CA LEU A 10 5.68 -12.35 17.44
C LEU A 10 4.16 -12.21 17.53
N GLY A 11 3.67 -12.01 18.75
CA GLY A 11 2.27 -11.72 19.04
C GLY A 11 1.38 -12.96 19.08
N THR A 12 0.10 -12.71 19.30
CA THR A 12 -0.97 -13.69 19.27
C THR A 12 -2.15 -13.08 18.53
N SER A 13 -3.01 -13.91 17.92
CA SER A 13 -4.16 -13.39 17.16
C SER A 13 -5.05 -12.53 18.05
N GLY A 14 -5.30 -11.29 17.63
CA GLY A 14 -6.08 -10.29 18.39
C GLY A 14 -5.36 -9.70 19.62
N GLY A 15 -4.15 -10.15 19.95
CA GLY A 15 -3.35 -9.59 21.04
C GLY A 15 -2.50 -8.40 20.60
N THR A 16 -1.92 -7.69 21.57
CA THR A 16 -1.01 -6.55 21.35
C THR A 16 0.32 -6.80 22.04
N GLN A 17 1.43 -6.54 21.34
CA GLN A 17 2.76 -6.42 21.93
C GLN A 17 3.33 -5.04 21.68
N THR A 18 3.86 -4.40 22.73
CA THR A 18 4.44 -3.06 22.64
C THR A 18 5.94 -3.11 22.93
N TYR A 19 6.74 -2.45 22.08
CA TYR A 19 8.20 -2.37 22.18
C TYR A 19 8.65 -0.91 22.31
N ASN A 20 9.03 -0.48 23.52
CA ASN A 20 9.38 0.92 23.82
C ASN A 20 10.84 1.31 23.50
N GLY A 21 11.51 0.53 22.65
CA GLY A 21 12.86 0.80 22.19
C GLY A 21 13.05 0.40 20.72
N GLY A 22 11.94 0.37 19.99
CA GLY A 22 11.86 -0.14 18.64
C GLY A 22 11.92 -1.66 18.56
N LEU A 23 11.85 -2.16 17.33
CA LEU A 23 11.87 -3.59 17.06
C LEU A 23 12.60 -3.86 15.75
N THR A 24 13.75 -4.53 15.83
CA THR A 24 14.52 -4.94 14.65
C THR A 24 14.66 -6.46 14.61
N THR A 25 14.25 -7.11 13.51
CA THR A 25 14.35 -8.57 13.34
C THR A 25 15.12 -9.00 12.09
N THR A 26 15.85 -8.09 11.45
CA THR A 26 16.59 -8.36 10.21
C THR A 26 17.70 -9.42 10.35
N SER A 27 18.12 -9.75 11.57
CA SER A 27 19.09 -10.82 11.86
C SER A 27 18.49 -12.23 11.96
N VAL A 28 17.16 -12.36 11.83
CA VAL A 28 16.49 -13.67 11.74
C VAL A 28 16.77 -14.24 10.35
N GLY A 29 17.40 -15.41 10.29
CA GLY A 29 17.80 -16.06 9.04
C GLY A 29 16.62 -16.65 8.25
N SER A 30 15.45 -16.80 8.89
CA SER A 30 14.18 -17.22 8.29
C SER A 30 13.17 -16.06 8.23
N THR A 31 11.95 -16.34 7.79
CA THR A 31 10.83 -15.39 7.94
C THR A 31 10.44 -15.24 9.42
N VAL A 32 9.94 -14.05 9.76
CA VAL A 32 9.29 -13.76 11.05
C VAL A 32 7.77 -13.90 10.87
N THR A 33 7.12 -14.66 11.74
CA THR A 33 5.66 -14.75 11.77
C THR A 33 5.08 -13.66 12.68
N LEU A 34 4.19 -12.82 12.17
CA LEU A 34 3.51 -11.77 12.92
C LEU A 34 2.05 -12.14 13.19
N ASN A 35 1.55 -11.77 14.37
CA ASN A 35 0.15 -11.94 14.77
C ASN A 35 -0.31 -10.74 15.61
N GLY A 36 -1.56 -10.31 15.40
CA GLY A 36 -2.15 -9.22 16.17
C GLY A 36 -1.42 -7.89 15.97
N THR A 37 -1.44 -7.04 16.99
CA THR A 37 -0.81 -5.73 16.96
C THR A 37 0.64 -5.79 17.43
N ILE A 38 1.54 -5.25 16.61
CA ILE A 38 2.92 -4.95 16.98
C ILE A 38 3.04 -3.43 17.07
N ALA A 39 3.14 -2.92 18.29
CA ALA A 39 3.21 -1.51 18.59
C ALA A 39 4.62 -1.09 19.07
N THR A 40 5.02 0.14 18.80
CA THR A 40 6.13 0.81 19.50
C THR A 40 5.63 2.15 20.07
N SER A 41 6.51 2.89 20.76
CA SER A 41 6.18 4.19 21.36
C SER A 41 7.07 5.28 20.78
N ASN A 42 6.81 5.67 19.53
CA ASN A 42 7.64 6.59 18.75
C ASN A 42 9.04 6.03 18.42
N ASP A 43 9.13 4.72 18.24
CA ASP A 43 10.38 4.05 17.84
C ASP A 43 10.19 3.27 16.54
N ALA A 44 11.26 3.15 15.76
CA ALA A 44 11.22 2.44 14.49
C ALA A 44 10.94 0.92 14.64
N VAL A 45 10.28 0.37 13.62
CA VAL A 45 10.11 -1.06 13.39
C VAL A 45 10.84 -1.44 12.11
N VAL A 46 11.77 -2.40 12.19
CA VAL A 46 12.57 -2.89 11.06
C VAL A 46 12.48 -4.40 10.96
N PHE A 47 11.63 -4.87 10.06
CA PHE A 47 11.45 -6.29 9.77
C PHE A 47 12.25 -6.74 8.55
N GLY A 48 12.79 -7.96 8.65
CA GLY A 48 13.19 -8.75 7.48
C GLY A 48 11.95 -9.26 6.73
N ALA A 49 12.06 -10.43 6.08
CA ALA A 49 10.90 -11.06 5.48
C ALA A 49 9.91 -11.52 6.55
N VAL A 50 8.62 -11.26 6.34
CA VAL A 50 7.55 -11.60 7.28
C VAL A 50 6.46 -12.48 6.67
N THR A 51 5.83 -13.28 7.51
CA THR A 51 4.60 -14.02 7.21
C THR A 51 3.53 -13.59 8.20
N LEU A 52 2.31 -13.32 7.75
CA LEU A 52 1.20 -13.02 8.66
C LEU A 52 0.51 -14.34 9.06
N GLY A 53 0.50 -14.63 10.37
CA GLY A 53 -0.21 -15.79 10.93
C GLY A 53 -1.68 -15.51 11.27
N SER A 54 -2.04 -14.24 11.37
CA SER A 54 -3.39 -13.72 11.56
C SER A 54 -3.44 -12.28 11.03
N ALA A 55 -4.57 -11.58 11.19
CA ALA A 55 -4.62 -10.14 10.94
C ALA A 55 -3.57 -9.42 11.81
N VAL A 56 -2.84 -8.49 11.19
CA VAL A 56 -1.73 -7.78 11.83
C VAL A 56 -1.90 -6.27 11.69
N THR A 57 -1.61 -5.57 12.78
CA THR A 57 -1.40 -4.12 12.78
C THR A 57 0.04 -3.84 13.18
N ILE A 58 0.76 -3.04 12.41
CA ILE A 58 2.06 -2.49 12.81
C ILE A 58 1.85 -1.00 13.05
N ASP A 59 2.12 -0.57 14.27
CA ASP A 59 1.84 0.77 14.75
C ASP A 59 3.05 1.35 15.48
N THR A 60 3.67 2.41 14.96
CA THR A 60 4.82 3.00 15.63
C THR A 60 4.48 4.09 16.65
N ASN A 61 3.20 4.47 16.77
CA ASN A 61 2.74 5.59 17.60
C ASN A 61 3.66 6.82 17.50
N ALA A 62 4.04 7.17 16.28
CA ALA A 62 4.89 8.29 15.94
C ALA A 62 4.39 9.57 16.61
N SER A 63 5.31 10.26 17.27
CA SER A 63 5.17 11.65 17.73
C SER A 63 6.32 12.52 17.22
N SER A 64 7.19 11.94 16.40
CA SER A 64 8.34 12.53 15.72
C SER A 64 8.69 11.71 14.47
N ASN A 65 9.64 12.20 13.67
CA ASN A 65 10.12 11.53 12.46
C ASN A 65 11.11 10.38 12.70
N ALA A 66 11.15 9.81 13.91
CA ALA A 66 12.03 8.68 14.23
C ALA A 66 11.34 7.31 14.12
N ALA A 67 10.02 7.32 13.93
CA ALA A 67 9.13 6.19 14.13
C ALA A 67 8.73 5.53 12.81
N ASP A 68 9.72 5.17 11.99
CA ASP A 68 9.49 4.56 10.68
C ASP A 68 9.10 3.09 10.78
N ILE A 69 8.36 2.62 9.79
CA ILE A 69 8.15 1.19 9.53
C ILE A 69 8.98 0.80 8.31
N THR A 70 9.93 -0.12 8.46
CA THR A 70 10.67 -0.72 7.35
C THR A 70 10.42 -2.22 7.32
N ILE A 71 10.01 -2.74 6.17
CA ILE A 71 9.71 -4.16 5.95
C ILE A 71 10.36 -4.60 4.63
N ALA A 72 10.91 -5.81 4.63
CA ALA A 72 11.33 -6.46 3.38
C ALA A 72 10.10 -7.03 2.65
N ALA A 73 10.03 -8.35 2.43
CA ALA A 73 8.88 -9.00 1.79
C ALA A 73 7.80 -9.40 2.81
N ILE A 74 6.55 -9.45 2.37
CA ILE A 74 5.40 -9.89 3.18
C ILE A 74 4.68 -11.05 2.47
N THR A 75 4.52 -12.15 3.18
CA THR A 75 3.59 -13.23 2.80
C THR A 75 2.33 -13.13 3.65
N GLY A 76 1.24 -12.68 3.04
CA GLY A 76 -0.01 -12.33 3.73
C GLY A 76 -0.87 -13.50 4.17
N GLY A 77 -0.90 -14.59 3.39
CA GLY A 77 -1.75 -15.76 3.71
C GLY A 77 -3.25 -15.45 3.78
N SER A 78 -3.72 -14.45 3.03
CA SER A 78 -5.07 -13.86 3.06
C SER A 78 -5.43 -13.14 4.37
N ASN A 79 -4.45 -12.83 5.21
CA ASN A 79 -4.66 -12.01 6.40
C ASN A 79 -4.59 -10.52 6.06
N ASN A 80 -5.30 -9.72 6.86
CA ASN A 80 -5.26 -8.26 6.75
C ASN A 80 -3.97 -7.72 7.36
N LEU A 81 -3.46 -6.65 6.76
CA LEU A 81 -2.36 -5.85 7.27
C LEU A 81 -2.80 -4.40 7.38
N THR A 82 -2.69 -3.84 8.58
CA THR A 82 -2.80 -2.40 8.82
C THR A 82 -1.41 -1.87 9.16
N LEU A 83 -1.00 -0.79 8.48
CA LEU A 83 0.23 -0.06 8.80
C LEU A 83 -0.15 1.36 9.23
N THR A 84 0.43 1.80 10.33
CA THR A 84 0.24 3.14 10.86
C THR A 84 1.51 3.63 11.52
N THR A 85 1.85 4.91 11.30
CA THR A 85 2.97 5.54 11.99
C THR A 85 2.43 6.52 13.01
N GLY A 86 1.74 7.56 12.56
CA GLY A 86 1.00 8.53 13.35
C GLY A 86 0.48 9.65 12.45
N ASP A 87 -0.71 10.17 12.76
CA ASP A 87 -1.41 11.16 11.94
C ASP A 87 -0.58 12.46 11.83
N ASN A 88 -0.34 12.89 10.60
CA ASN A 88 0.35 14.14 10.28
C ASN A 88 1.74 14.34 10.93
N ILE A 89 2.42 13.24 11.29
CA ILE A 89 3.83 13.26 11.70
C ILE A 89 4.75 13.20 10.47
N SER A 90 5.10 14.37 9.94
CA SER A 90 5.99 14.48 8.77
C SER A 90 7.28 13.70 8.96
N GLY A 91 7.57 12.81 8.00
CA GLY A 91 8.77 11.98 7.96
C GLY A 91 8.72 10.74 8.86
N ALA A 92 7.56 10.38 9.41
CA ALA A 92 7.33 9.04 9.95
C ALA A 92 6.85 8.14 8.80
N ASP A 93 7.81 7.51 8.13
CA ASP A 93 7.62 6.85 6.84
C ASP A 93 7.29 5.35 6.98
N ILE A 94 6.71 4.79 5.92
CA ILE A 94 6.57 3.35 5.74
C ILE A 94 7.34 2.96 4.48
N THR A 95 8.25 1.98 4.58
CA THR A 95 9.00 1.45 3.45
C THR A 95 8.85 -0.07 3.37
N ALA A 96 8.19 -0.54 2.32
CA ALA A 96 8.16 -1.95 1.94
C ALA A 96 9.03 -2.15 0.69
N SER A 97 10.21 -2.74 0.89
CA SER A 97 11.21 -2.92 -0.16
C SER A 97 11.08 -4.23 -0.94
N GLY A 98 10.40 -5.23 -0.34
CA GLY A 98 10.14 -6.52 -0.96
C GLY A 98 8.68 -6.67 -1.38
N ALA A 99 8.41 -7.70 -2.19
CA ALA A 99 7.06 -7.97 -2.65
C ALA A 99 6.12 -8.26 -1.48
N ILE A 100 4.89 -7.75 -1.58
CA ILE A 100 3.79 -8.06 -0.69
C ILE A 100 2.85 -8.99 -1.45
N ALA A 101 2.67 -10.21 -0.97
CA ALA A 101 1.90 -11.23 -1.68
C ALA A 101 0.74 -11.76 -0.84
N SER A 102 -0.41 -11.95 -1.49
CA SER A 102 -1.56 -12.65 -0.92
C SER A 102 -2.07 -12.06 0.40
N LEU A 103 -2.18 -10.73 0.51
CA LEU A 103 -2.91 -10.12 1.64
C LEU A 103 -4.42 -10.29 1.47
N GLY A 104 -5.14 -10.27 2.59
CA GLY A 104 -6.55 -9.91 2.63
C GLY A 104 -6.67 -8.42 2.28
N ASN A 105 -6.80 -7.54 3.26
CA ASN A 105 -6.73 -6.10 2.99
C ASN A 105 -5.36 -5.55 3.35
N LEU A 106 -4.87 -4.58 2.56
CA LEU A 106 -3.82 -3.65 2.96
C LEU A 106 -4.49 -2.33 3.34
N THR A 107 -4.37 -1.95 4.60
CA THR A 107 -4.89 -0.69 5.13
C THR A 107 -3.74 0.20 5.57
N LEU A 108 -3.75 1.44 5.09
CA LEU A 108 -2.91 2.52 5.59
C LEU A 108 -3.79 3.44 6.43
N ALA A 109 -3.41 3.64 7.68
CA ALA A 109 -4.11 4.51 8.62
C ALA A 109 -3.09 5.43 9.27
N ASP A 110 -3.39 6.72 9.42
CA ASP A 110 -2.58 7.68 10.18
C ASP A 110 -1.08 7.60 9.80
N VAL A 111 -0.74 7.92 8.55
CA VAL A 111 0.64 7.86 8.04
C VAL A 111 1.12 9.27 7.75
N GLY A 112 1.89 9.85 8.67
CA GLY A 112 2.34 11.23 8.55
C GLY A 112 3.42 11.48 7.50
N GLY A 113 4.20 10.45 7.15
CA GLY A 113 5.25 10.51 6.13
C GLY A 113 4.78 10.02 4.76
N THR A 114 5.61 9.18 4.13
CA THR A 114 5.31 8.50 2.87
C THR A 114 5.26 7.00 3.06
N ALA A 115 4.17 6.36 2.63
CA ALA A 115 4.10 4.92 2.45
C ALA A 115 4.62 4.53 1.06
N THR A 116 5.81 3.95 1.02
CA THR A 116 6.52 3.55 -0.21
C THR A 116 6.52 2.03 -0.36
N PHE A 117 5.97 1.55 -1.48
CA PHE A 117 5.95 0.15 -1.89
C PHE A 117 6.79 -0.01 -3.16
N SER A 118 8.04 -0.45 -2.99
CA SER A 118 9.02 -0.49 -4.08
C SER A 118 8.92 -1.73 -4.97
N ALA A 119 8.19 -2.75 -4.53
CA ALA A 119 7.97 -3.99 -5.25
C ALA A 119 6.48 -4.29 -5.38
N ASN A 120 6.16 -5.34 -6.13
CA ASN A 120 4.78 -5.73 -6.41
C ASN A 120 3.96 -5.95 -5.15
N VAL A 121 2.76 -5.38 -5.13
CA VAL A 121 1.76 -5.57 -4.06
C VAL A 121 0.56 -6.32 -4.61
N ALA A 122 0.22 -7.43 -3.95
CA ALA A 122 -0.97 -8.22 -4.17
C ALA A 122 -1.79 -8.35 -2.88
N ALA A 123 -2.98 -7.75 -2.89
CA ALA A 123 -3.96 -7.80 -1.81
C ALA A 123 -5.38 -8.03 -2.38
N ALA A 124 -6.35 -8.32 -1.53
CA ALA A 124 -7.76 -8.20 -1.89
C ALA A 124 -8.13 -6.72 -2.07
N ALA A 125 -8.17 -5.94 -0.99
CA ALA A 125 -8.44 -4.51 -1.07
C ALA A 125 -7.24 -3.67 -0.63
N LEU A 126 -7.11 -2.49 -1.23
CA LEU A 126 -6.26 -1.40 -0.73
C LEU A 126 -7.15 -0.30 -0.17
N SER A 127 -6.88 0.11 1.07
CA SER A 127 -7.55 1.23 1.73
C SER A 127 -6.55 2.22 2.27
N ALA A 128 -6.79 3.50 2.05
CA ALA A 128 -6.07 4.58 2.75
C ALA A 128 -7.05 5.64 3.24
N ASP A 129 -6.96 5.93 4.53
CA ASP A 129 -7.77 6.95 5.19
C ASP A 129 -7.24 8.36 4.88
N SER A 130 -8.04 9.39 5.16
CA SER A 130 -7.64 10.79 4.92
C SER A 130 -6.58 11.33 5.88
N THR A 131 -6.13 10.53 6.83
CA THR A 131 -5.00 10.82 7.74
C THR A 131 -3.68 10.24 7.22
N VAL A 132 -3.72 9.58 6.05
CA VAL A 132 -2.53 9.19 5.32
C VAL A 132 -2.07 10.38 4.49
N ALA A 133 -0.82 10.80 4.65
CA ALA A 133 -0.23 11.87 3.87
C ALA A 133 0.12 11.38 2.46
N ASN A 134 1.23 10.67 2.31
CA ASN A 134 1.73 10.29 0.99
C ASN A 134 1.76 8.78 0.77
N ILE A 135 1.46 8.36 -0.45
CA ILE A 135 1.49 6.96 -0.88
C ILE A 135 2.21 6.88 -2.23
N THR A 136 3.14 5.95 -2.36
CA THR A 136 3.89 5.69 -3.59
C THR A 136 4.00 4.20 -3.84
N PHE A 137 3.55 3.75 -5.01
CA PHE A 137 3.78 2.40 -5.50
C PHE A 137 4.65 2.45 -6.76
N THR A 138 5.78 1.74 -6.75
CA THR A 138 6.68 1.59 -7.91
C THR A 138 6.89 0.13 -8.30
N GLY A 139 6.14 -0.81 -7.70
CA GLY A 139 6.14 -2.20 -8.13
C GLY A 139 5.61 -2.31 -9.57
N GLY A 140 6.30 -3.06 -10.43
CA GLY A 140 5.93 -3.16 -11.85
C GLY A 140 4.60 -3.86 -12.12
N THR A 141 4.09 -4.67 -11.18
CA THR A 141 2.75 -5.29 -11.31
C THR A 141 2.06 -5.40 -9.95
N ASN A 142 0.99 -4.64 -9.77
CA ASN A 142 0.21 -4.61 -8.54
C ASN A 142 -1.22 -5.10 -8.81
N THR A 143 -1.81 -5.80 -7.85
CA THR A 143 -3.11 -6.45 -8.04
C THR A 143 -3.97 -6.37 -6.78
N PHE A 144 -5.20 -5.91 -6.94
CA PHE A 144 -6.21 -5.76 -5.91
C PHE A 144 -7.47 -6.49 -6.39
N SER A 145 -7.82 -7.60 -5.75
CA SER A 145 -8.92 -8.47 -6.20
C SER A 145 -10.31 -8.05 -5.71
N ALA A 146 -10.38 -7.09 -4.79
CA ALA A 146 -11.60 -6.51 -4.24
C ALA A 146 -11.56 -4.98 -4.38
N ALA A 147 -12.67 -4.33 -4.02
CA ALA A 147 -12.82 -2.88 -4.14
C ALA A 147 -11.76 -2.13 -3.30
N SER A 148 -11.08 -1.19 -3.93
CA SER A 148 -10.08 -0.32 -3.27
C SER A 148 -10.61 1.10 -3.11
N THR A 149 -10.22 1.75 -2.01
CA THR A 149 -10.62 3.13 -1.70
C THR A 149 -9.41 3.92 -1.18
N LEU A 150 -9.04 5.00 -1.86
CA LEU A 150 -7.99 5.89 -1.40
C LEU A 150 -8.55 7.29 -1.16
N ALA A 151 -8.31 7.81 0.04
CA ALA A 151 -8.75 9.14 0.46
C ALA A 151 -7.63 9.96 1.09
N ASN A 152 -6.36 9.56 0.89
CA ASN A 152 -5.19 10.21 1.50
C ASN A 152 -5.14 11.70 1.17
N ASP A 153 -4.59 12.53 2.06
CA ASP A 153 -4.70 13.99 1.94
C ASP A 153 -3.49 14.65 1.25
N GLY A 154 -2.35 13.94 1.18
CA GLY A 154 -1.14 14.34 0.48
C GLY A 154 -1.05 13.76 -0.94
N THR A 155 0.09 13.17 -1.29
CA THR A 155 0.34 12.69 -2.65
C THR A 155 0.01 11.21 -2.82
N LEU A 156 -0.52 10.84 -3.99
CA LEU A 156 -0.71 9.45 -4.39
C LEU A 156 0.03 9.23 -5.71
N THR A 157 0.93 8.25 -5.76
CA THR A 157 1.65 7.88 -6.99
C THR A 157 1.43 6.41 -7.34
N PHE A 158 0.95 6.16 -8.57
CA PHE A 158 0.85 4.83 -9.16
C PHE A 158 1.80 4.67 -10.34
N GLY A 159 2.92 3.97 -10.08
CA GLY A 159 3.97 3.67 -11.02
C GLY A 159 5.03 4.76 -11.11
N ASP A 160 6.17 4.41 -11.66
CA ASP A 160 7.25 5.32 -12.07
C ASP A 160 7.66 5.13 -13.54
N ALA A 161 7.07 4.15 -14.24
CA ALA A 161 7.32 3.88 -15.64
C ALA A 161 6.08 3.39 -16.39
N THR A 162 6.00 3.68 -17.70
CA THR A 162 4.88 3.24 -18.56
C THR A 162 4.65 1.72 -18.59
N GLY A 163 5.66 0.93 -18.18
CA GLY A 163 5.58 -0.52 -18.09
C GLY A 163 4.91 -1.04 -16.83
N ASP A 164 4.67 -0.19 -15.84
CA ASP A 164 4.03 -0.56 -14.59
C ASP A 164 2.54 -0.81 -14.79
N SER A 165 1.99 -1.75 -14.02
CA SER A 165 0.58 -2.12 -14.11
C SER A 165 -0.08 -2.22 -12.74
N PHE A 166 -1.29 -1.69 -12.65
CA PHE A 166 -2.19 -1.79 -11.51
C PHE A 166 -3.49 -2.42 -11.97
N THR A 167 -3.95 -3.46 -11.29
CA THR A 167 -5.21 -4.16 -11.62
C THR A 167 -6.14 -4.13 -10.41
N PHE A 168 -7.29 -3.45 -10.52
CA PHE A 168 -8.32 -3.29 -9.50
C PHE A 168 -9.58 -4.09 -9.87
N ASN A 169 -9.56 -5.41 -9.65
CA ASN A 169 -10.64 -6.35 -10.02
C ASN A 169 -11.87 -6.34 -9.09
N GLY A 170 -11.98 -5.34 -8.21
CA GLY A 170 -13.24 -4.98 -7.56
C GLY A 170 -13.55 -3.49 -7.68
N GLY A 171 -12.83 -2.80 -8.58
CA GLY A 171 -12.95 -1.36 -8.80
C GLY A 171 -12.07 -0.51 -7.89
N LEU A 172 -12.03 0.77 -8.22
CA LEU A 172 -11.24 1.79 -7.53
C LEU A 172 -12.08 3.05 -7.33
N THR A 173 -12.17 3.51 -6.08
CA THR A 173 -12.63 4.85 -5.73
C THR A 173 -11.48 5.65 -5.15
N GLU A 174 -10.98 6.62 -5.91
CA GLU A 174 -9.88 7.49 -5.53
C GLU A 174 -10.41 8.93 -5.32
N THR A 175 -10.15 9.48 -4.13
CA THR A 175 -10.67 10.77 -3.64
C THR A 175 -9.62 11.60 -2.90
N THR A 176 -8.34 11.36 -3.17
CA THR A 176 -7.19 12.08 -2.62
C THR A 176 -7.38 13.57 -2.80
N THR A 177 -7.16 14.35 -1.73
CA THR A 177 -7.31 15.82 -1.81
C THR A 177 -6.05 16.52 -2.29
N GLY A 178 -4.89 15.87 -2.19
CA GLY A 178 -3.64 16.36 -2.73
C GLY A 178 -3.41 15.94 -4.18
N THR A 179 -2.17 15.60 -4.54
CA THR A 179 -1.78 15.34 -5.94
C THR A 179 -1.76 13.86 -6.25
N VAL A 180 -2.54 13.45 -7.26
CA VAL A 180 -2.48 12.10 -7.82
C VAL A 180 -1.60 12.10 -9.06
N THR A 181 -0.58 11.25 -9.08
CA THR A 181 0.33 11.05 -10.22
C THR A 181 0.21 9.65 -10.77
N LEU A 182 -0.10 9.54 -12.06
CA LEU A 182 -0.22 8.27 -12.76
C LEU A 182 0.93 8.14 -13.77
N ALA A 183 1.69 7.05 -13.66
CA ALA A 183 2.74 6.70 -14.61
C ALA A 183 2.68 5.19 -14.86
N SER A 184 1.51 4.68 -15.26
CA SER A 184 1.25 3.24 -15.34
C SER A 184 0.07 2.90 -16.27
N THR A 185 -0.11 1.59 -16.50
CA THR A 185 -1.37 1.03 -16.99
C THR A 185 -2.26 0.67 -15.79
N ILE A 186 -3.52 1.09 -15.81
CA ILE A 186 -4.50 0.82 -14.76
C ILE A 186 -5.66 0.06 -15.39
N ASN A 187 -5.95 -1.12 -14.85
CA ASN A 187 -6.99 -2.01 -15.34
C ASN A 187 -8.01 -2.34 -14.24
N SER A 188 -9.23 -2.68 -14.62
CA SER A 188 -10.19 -3.43 -13.78
C SER A 188 -10.83 -4.57 -14.56
N SER A 189 -11.79 -5.29 -13.98
CA SER A 189 -12.46 -6.44 -14.59
C SER A 189 -13.97 -6.22 -14.75
N ASN A 190 -14.35 -5.21 -15.55
CA ASN A 190 -15.73 -4.70 -15.62
C ASN A 190 -16.20 -3.99 -14.33
N ASP A 191 -15.24 -3.54 -13.52
CA ASP A 191 -15.48 -2.77 -12.32
C ASP A 191 -15.18 -1.29 -12.54
N ALA A 192 -15.91 -0.42 -11.85
CA ALA A 192 -15.73 1.01 -12.01
C ALA A 192 -14.35 1.47 -11.53
N ILE A 193 -13.77 2.43 -12.25
CA ILE A 193 -12.57 3.17 -11.84
C ILE A 193 -12.94 4.64 -11.78
N SER A 194 -12.73 5.26 -10.62
CA SER A 194 -12.94 6.69 -10.41
C SER A 194 -11.69 7.32 -9.83
N PHE A 195 -11.24 8.42 -10.44
CA PHE A 195 -10.22 9.32 -9.91
C PHE A 195 -10.75 10.74 -9.76
N GLY A 196 -10.17 11.47 -8.82
CA GLY A 196 -10.22 12.92 -8.77
C GLY A 196 -9.39 13.58 -9.87
N ALA A 197 -8.72 14.69 -9.55
CA ALA A 197 -7.77 15.31 -10.47
C ALA A 197 -6.46 14.51 -10.53
N VAL A 198 -5.93 14.29 -11.73
CA VAL A 198 -4.72 13.50 -11.96
C VAL A 198 -3.68 14.26 -12.78
N THR A 199 -2.42 14.00 -12.48
CA THR A 199 -1.26 14.41 -13.28
C THR A 199 -0.64 13.17 -13.90
N LEU A 200 -0.29 13.25 -15.18
CA LEU A 200 0.40 12.15 -15.85
C LEU A 200 1.90 12.32 -15.66
N GLY A 201 2.53 11.40 -14.94
CA GLY A 201 3.99 11.30 -14.80
C GLY A 201 4.66 10.60 -15.98
N ALA A 202 3.92 9.73 -16.67
CA ALA A 202 4.32 9.07 -17.91
C ALA A 202 3.09 8.77 -18.78
N ASN A 203 3.28 8.17 -19.97
CA ASN A 203 2.16 7.67 -20.75
C ASN A 203 1.33 6.70 -19.90
N THR A 204 0.03 6.99 -19.79
CA THR A 204 -0.89 6.31 -18.90
C THR A 204 -2.01 5.68 -19.70
N THR A 205 -2.36 4.44 -19.37
CA THR A 205 -3.54 3.78 -19.92
C THR A 205 -4.49 3.46 -18.79
N ILE A 206 -5.78 3.76 -18.94
CA ILE A 206 -6.83 3.32 -18.01
C ILE A 206 -7.86 2.51 -18.80
N ASN A 207 -8.09 1.27 -18.38
CA ASN A 207 -8.99 0.35 -19.05
C ASN A 207 -9.87 -0.38 -18.04
N THR A 208 -11.17 -0.09 -18.03
CA THR A 208 -12.09 -0.78 -17.12
C THR A 208 -12.46 -2.20 -17.58
N ASN A 209 -12.07 -2.60 -18.80
CA ASN A 209 -12.46 -3.87 -19.43
C ASN A 209 -13.96 -4.17 -19.25
N ALA A 210 -14.80 -3.15 -19.40
CA ALA A 210 -16.23 -3.32 -19.26
C ALA A 210 -16.77 -4.28 -20.34
N THR A 211 -17.72 -5.09 -19.90
CA THR A 211 -18.50 -6.04 -20.71
C THR A 211 -20.00 -5.77 -20.57
N ASN A 212 -20.35 -4.79 -19.74
CA ASN A 212 -21.68 -4.25 -19.51
C ASN A 212 -21.55 -2.84 -18.90
N THR A 213 -22.65 -2.28 -18.38
CA THR A 213 -22.72 -0.90 -17.88
C THR A 213 -22.19 -0.70 -16.45
N THR A 214 -21.44 -1.64 -15.86
CA THR A 214 -20.88 -1.47 -14.50
C THR A 214 -19.42 -1.04 -14.49
N GLY A 215 -18.69 -1.20 -15.60
CA GLY A 215 -17.28 -0.84 -15.73
C GLY A 215 -17.08 0.63 -16.12
N ASP A 216 -17.72 1.56 -15.41
CA ASP A 216 -17.63 2.99 -15.71
C ASP A 216 -16.25 3.56 -15.38
N LEU A 217 -15.78 4.50 -16.19
CA LEU A 217 -14.55 5.25 -15.97
C LEU A 217 -14.87 6.73 -15.71
N THR A 218 -14.56 7.22 -14.51
CA THR A 218 -14.72 8.62 -14.11
C THR A 218 -13.36 9.25 -13.81
N LEU A 219 -13.12 10.44 -14.36
CA LEU A 219 -11.90 11.23 -14.12
C LEU A 219 -12.27 12.68 -13.84
N GLY A 220 -11.55 13.31 -12.92
CA GLY A 220 -11.53 14.76 -12.78
C GLY A 220 -10.66 15.44 -13.84
N VAL A 221 -10.04 16.55 -13.46
CA VAL A 221 -9.11 17.28 -14.34
C VAL A 221 -7.86 16.44 -14.59
N VAL A 222 -7.40 16.41 -15.86
CA VAL A 222 -6.16 15.74 -16.26
C VAL A 222 -5.10 16.76 -16.63
N THR A 223 -3.95 16.71 -15.97
CA THR A 223 -2.74 17.47 -16.35
C THR A 223 -1.76 16.55 -17.07
N GLY A 224 -1.69 16.66 -18.39
CA GLY A 224 -0.99 15.70 -19.24
C GLY A 224 0.54 15.84 -19.34
N GLY A 225 1.12 17.04 -19.18
CA GLY A 225 2.58 17.22 -19.21
C GLY A 225 3.30 16.71 -20.49
N ASN A 226 2.61 16.67 -21.63
CA ASN A 226 3.00 16.03 -22.90
C ASN A 226 3.00 14.48 -22.92
N ASN A 227 2.49 13.85 -21.86
CA ASN A 227 2.24 12.41 -21.84
C ASN A 227 0.90 12.07 -22.50
N THR A 228 0.85 10.90 -23.12
CA THR A 228 -0.39 10.34 -23.69
C THR A 228 -1.26 9.75 -22.59
N LEU A 229 -2.55 10.05 -22.63
CA LEU A 229 -3.59 9.33 -21.87
C LEU A 229 -4.42 8.48 -22.83
N THR A 230 -4.40 7.17 -22.62
CA THR A 230 -5.26 6.23 -23.33
C THR A 230 -6.39 5.79 -22.41
N LEU A 231 -7.64 5.97 -22.84
CA LEU A 231 -8.82 5.53 -22.10
C LEU A 231 -9.54 4.45 -22.91
N SER A 232 -9.88 3.35 -22.25
CA SER A 232 -10.72 2.30 -22.80
C SER A 232 -11.74 1.87 -21.74
N THR A 233 -12.91 1.43 -22.17
CA THR A 233 -13.87 0.76 -21.30
C THR A 233 -14.22 -0.63 -21.80
N GLY A 234 -13.46 -1.20 -22.73
CA GLY A 234 -13.80 -2.46 -23.39
C GLY A 234 -14.84 -2.32 -24.52
N ASP A 235 -15.05 -3.41 -25.25
CA ASP A 235 -16.08 -3.51 -26.29
C ASP A 235 -17.39 -3.96 -25.61
N GLY A 236 -18.12 -3.00 -25.02
CA GLY A 236 -19.42 -3.24 -24.37
C GLY A 236 -20.52 -3.73 -25.30
#